data_AF-A0A957CGI6-F1
#
_entry.id   AF-A0A957CGI6-F1
#
_cell.length_a   1.000
_cell.length_b   1.000
_cell.length_c   1.000
_cell.angle_alpha   90.00
_cell.angle_beta   90.00
_cell.angle_gamma   90.00
#
_symmetry.space_group_name_H-M   'P 1'
#
loop_
_entity.id
_entity.type
_entity.pdbx_description
1 polymer ?
#
loop_
_entity_poly.entity_id
_entity_poly.type
_entity_poly.pdbx_seq_one_letter_code
_entity_poly.pdbx_strand_id
1 'polypeptide(L)'
;ADIQTYHPDLQMRYILPTFLDGRVKKSHEILQQLHDHYGTRICDPIRYNVRLSEAPGYGLSIFEYDPKSSGAADYAALVERIRANE
;
A
#
# COMPACT_ATOMS: atom_id res chain seq x y z
N ALA A 1 -20.55 -16.53 6.74
CA ALA A 1 -19.59 -17.51 7.27
C ALA A 1 -18.22 -16.95 6.98
N ASP A 2 -17.48 -16.57 8.02
CA ASP A 2 -16.15 -15.99 7.85
C ASP A 2 -15.21 -17.03 7.24
N ILE A 3 -14.39 -16.63 6.27
CA ILE A 3 -13.45 -17.52 5.55
C ILE A 3 -12.54 -18.27 6.54
N GLN A 4 -12.26 -17.67 7.69
CA GLN A 4 -11.50 -18.26 8.80
C GLN A 4 -12.13 -19.50 9.42
N THR A 5 -13.45 -19.69 9.34
CA THR A 5 -14.12 -20.91 9.84
C THR A 5 -13.62 -22.16 9.12
N TYR A 6 -13.23 -22.03 7.85
CA TYR A 6 -12.73 -23.14 7.02
C TYR A 6 -11.21 -23.15 6.88
N HIS A 7 -10.53 -22.10 7.34
CA HIS A 7 -9.08 -21.93 7.26
C HIS A 7 -8.55 -21.29 8.56
N PRO A 8 -8.35 -22.08 9.64
CA PRO A 8 -7.98 -21.54 10.96
C PRO A 8 -6.61 -20.85 10.96
N ASP A 9 -5.72 -21.20 10.04
CA ASP A 9 -4.39 -20.60 9.91
C ASP A 9 -4.42 -19.27 9.13
N LEU A 10 -5.56 -18.88 8.55
CA LEU A 10 -5.67 -17.65 7.77
C LEU A 10 -5.66 -16.42 8.68
N GLN A 11 -4.59 -15.65 8.57
CA GLN A 11 -4.40 -14.42 9.34
C GLN A 11 -4.19 -13.21 8.42
N MET A 12 -4.79 -12.08 8.81
CA MET A 12 -4.51 -10.80 8.17
C MET A 12 -3.10 -10.34 8.55
N ARG A 13 -2.17 -10.46 7.60
CA ARG A 13 -0.76 -10.10 7.80
C ARG A 13 -0.55 -8.60 7.79
N TYR A 14 -1.07 -7.92 6.77
CA TYR A 14 -0.90 -6.49 6.56
C TYR A 14 -2.15 -5.82 6.00
N ILE A 15 -2.23 -4.51 6.18
CA ILE A 15 -3.19 -3.62 5.50
C ILE A 15 -2.36 -2.58 4.77
N LEU A 16 -2.58 -2.44 3.46
CA LEU A 16 -1.89 -1.48 2.61
C LEU A 16 -2.86 -0.35 2.20
N PRO A 17 -2.74 0.85 2.80
CA PRO A 17 -3.47 2.01 2.30
C PRO A 17 -2.92 2.42 0.92
N THR A 18 -3.79 2.70 -0.02
CA THR A 18 -3.43 3.12 -1.38
C THR A 18 -4.11 4.42 -1.75
N PHE A 19 -3.59 5.10 -2.78
CA PHE A 19 -4.13 6.37 -3.29
C PHE A 19 -4.14 7.49 -2.24
N LEU A 20 -3.14 7.55 -1.35
CA LEU A 20 -3.02 8.65 -0.40
C LEU A 20 -2.73 9.96 -1.15
N ASP A 21 -3.72 10.86 -1.18
CA ASP A 21 -3.56 12.21 -1.71
C ASP A 21 -3.18 13.19 -0.59
N GLY A 22 -1.96 13.72 -0.67
CA GLY A 22 -1.40 14.72 0.24
C GLY A 22 -2.24 16.00 0.38
N ARG A 23 -3.10 16.29 -0.61
CA ARG A 23 -3.94 17.50 -0.65
C ARG A 23 -5.27 17.30 0.06
N VAL A 24 -5.68 16.05 0.30
CA VAL A 24 -6.96 15.72 0.90
C VAL A 24 -6.75 15.48 2.39
N LYS A 25 -7.18 16.44 3.21
CA LYS A 25 -7.11 16.33 4.68
C LYS A 25 -7.76 15.06 5.20
N LYS A 26 -8.92 14.68 4.62
CA LYS A 26 -9.67 13.50 5.06
C LYS A 26 -8.88 12.20 4.91
N SER A 27 -8.05 12.07 3.88
CA SER A 27 -7.22 10.88 3.66
C SER A 27 -6.20 10.69 4.79
N HIS A 28 -5.67 11.78 5.34
CA HIS A 28 -4.77 11.72 6.51
C HIS A 28 -5.51 11.35 7.79
N GLU A 29 -6.72 11.89 8.00
CA GLU A 29 -7.55 11.52 9.15
C GLU A 29 -7.88 10.02 9.14
N ILE A 30 -8.23 9.47 7.97
CA ILE A 30 -8.52 8.05 7.82
C ILE A 30 -7.25 7.22 8.06
N LEU A 31 -6.10 7.64 7.52
CA LEU A 31 -4.83 6.95 7.74
C LEU A 31 -4.49 6.89 9.24
N GLN A 32 -4.67 8.00 9.97
CA GLN A 32 -4.45 8.02 11.41
C GLN A 32 -5.38 7.03 12.15
N GLN A 33 -6.67 7.01 11.82
CA GLN A 33 -7.61 6.07 12.42
C GLN A 33 -7.24 4.61 12.14
N LEU A 34 -6.74 4.32 10.94
CA LEU A 34 -6.24 2.99 10.60
C LEU A 34 -5.00 2.62 11.43
N HIS A 35 -4.06 3.54 11.62
CA HIS A 35 -2.91 3.32 12.49
C HIS A 35 -3.33 3.08 13.95
N ASP A 36 -4.28 3.86 14.48
CA ASP A 36 -4.77 3.71 15.85
C ASP A 36 -5.46 2.35 16.08
N HIS A 37 -6.16 1.84 15.06
CA HIS A 37 -6.92 0.58 15.16
C HIS A 37 -6.08 -0.68 14.88
N TYR A 38 -5.22 -0.65 13.86
CA TYR A 38 -4.51 -1.84 13.37
C TYR A 38 -3.01 -1.84 13.69
N GLY A 39 -2.48 -0.74 14.23
CA GLY A 39 -1.11 -0.62 14.72
C GLY A 39 -0.07 -1.01 13.69
N THR A 40 0.80 -1.96 14.06
CA THR A 40 1.94 -2.42 13.25
C THR A 40 1.54 -3.22 12.01
N ARG A 41 0.25 -3.54 11.82
CA ARG A 41 -0.23 -4.20 10.59
C ARG A 41 -0.41 -3.23 9.43
N ILE A 42 -0.48 -1.92 9.69
CA ILE A 42 -0.58 -0.90 8.62
C ILE A 42 0.78 -0.71 7.94
N CYS A 43 0.80 -0.89 6.62
CA CYS A 43 1.91 -0.54 5.74
C CYS A 43 1.99 0.97 5.51
N ASP A 44 3.18 1.45 5.15
CA ASP A 44 3.30 2.80 4.62
C ASP A 44 2.40 2.95 3.38
N PRO A 45 1.68 4.08 3.26
CA PRO A 45 0.67 4.25 2.23
C PRO A 45 1.31 4.42 0.84
N ILE A 46 0.69 3.83 -0.19
CA ILE A 46 1.03 4.17 -1.57
C ILE A 46 0.37 5.51 -1.90
N ARG A 47 1.19 6.53 -2.19
CA ARG A 47 0.70 7.86 -2.52
C ARG A 47 0.07 7.89 -3.90
N TYR A 48 -0.91 8.78 -4.07
CA TYR A 48 -1.42 9.09 -5.40
C TYR A 48 -0.28 9.67 -6.26
N ASN A 49 -0.08 9.08 -7.43
CA ASN A 49 0.93 9.49 -8.37
C ASN A 49 0.41 9.32 -9.81
N VAL A 50 0.57 10.36 -10.63
CA VAL A 50 0.09 10.36 -12.03
C VAL A 50 0.85 9.32 -12.86
N ARG A 51 2.17 9.21 -12.69
CA ARG A 51 3.00 8.22 -13.40
C ARG A 51 2.61 6.79 -13.05
N LEU A 52 2.28 6.52 -11.80
CA LEU A 52 1.75 5.23 -11.36
C LEU A 52 0.41 4.90 -12.03
N SER A 53 -0.44 5.90 -12.26
CA SER A 53 -1.71 5.72 -12.99
C SER A 53 -1.50 5.54 -14.50
N GLU A 54 -0.46 6.13 -15.08
CA GLU A 54 -0.13 6.04 -16.51
C GLU A 54 0.54 4.71 -16.87
N ALA A 55 1.38 4.15 -16.00
CA ALA A 55 2.21 2.96 -16.29
C ALA A 55 1.44 1.77 -16.88
N PRO A 56 0.25 1.37 -16.37
CA PRO A 56 -0.54 0.29 -16.97
C PRO A 56 -0.95 0.55 -18.42
N GLY A 57 -1.19 1.82 -18.80
CA GLY A 57 -1.52 2.20 -20.18
C GLY A 57 -0.39 1.96 -21.17
N TYR A 58 0.85 1.89 -20.68
CA TYR A 58 2.04 1.55 -21.48
C TYR A 58 2.44 0.07 -21.34
N GLY A 59 1.70 -0.73 -20.57
CA GLY A 59 2.03 -2.13 -20.30
C GLY A 59 3.32 -2.31 -19.49
N LEU A 60 3.75 -1.29 -18.75
CA LEU A 60 4.96 -1.30 -17.94
C LEU A 60 4.61 -1.26 -16.46
N SER A 61 5.44 -1.88 -15.62
CA SER A 61 5.39 -1.64 -14.17
C SER A 61 5.83 -0.22 -13.84
N ILE A 62 5.51 0.26 -12.64
CA ILE A 62 5.97 1.59 -12.21
C ILE A 62 7.50 1.70 -12.13
N PHE A 63 8.18 0.58 -11.86
CA PHE A 63 9.65 0.52 -11.83
C PHE A 63 10.27 0.67 -13.22
N GLU A 64 9.59 0.19 -14.26
CA GLU A 64 10.04 0.33 -15.66
C GLU A 64 9.63 1.68 -16.25
N TYR A 65 8.42 2.14 -15.94
CA TYR A 65 7.86 3.38 -16.49
C TYR A 65 8.52 4.63 -15.92
N ASP A 66 8.60 4.73 -14.58
CA ASP A 66 9.27 5.85 -13.91
C ASP A 66 9.84 5.39 -12.55
N PRO A 67 11.07 4.84 -12.53
CA PRO A 67 11.71 4.35 -11.30
C PRO A 67 12.02 5.44 -10.28
N LYS A 68 11.98 6.72 -10.67
CA LYS A 68 12.23 7.86 -9.78
C LYS A 68 10.93 8.46 -9.23
N SER A 69 9.77 7.96 -9.66
CA SER A 69 8.47 8.43 -9.18
C SER A 69 8.26 8.12 -7.69
N SER A 70 7.39 8.91 -7.05
CA SER A 70 6.97 8.62 -5.68
C SER A 70 6.29 7.26 -5.56
N GLY A 71 5.54 6.82 -6.58
CA GLY A 71 4.91 5.50 -6.61
C GLY A 71 5.93 4.36 -6.63
N ALA A 72 7.00 4.48 -7.42
CA ALA A 72 8.09 3.50 -7.42
C ALA A 72 8.77 3.42 -6.04
N ALA A 73 9.04 4.56 -5.41
CA ALA A 73 9.62 4.60 -4.06
C ALA A 73 8.70 3.96 -3.01
N ASP A 74 7.40 4.23 -3.06
CA ASP A 74 6.43 3.68 -2.11
C ASP A 74 6.31 2.15 -2.24
N TYR A 75 6.27 1.63 -3.48
CA TYR A 75 6.27 0.18 -3.70
C TYR A 75 7.60 -0.47 -3.34
N ALA A 76 8.74 0.19 -3.55
CA ALA A 76 10.04 -0.33 -3.10
C ALA A 76 10.08 -0.48 -1.58
N ALA A 77 9.58 0.50 -0.82
CA ALA A 77 9.49 0.42 0.64
C ALA A 77 8.58 -0.73 1.08
N LEU A 78 7.45 -0.95 0.39
CA LEU A 78 6.57 -2.09 0.65
C LEU A 78 7.28 -3.43 0.42
N VAL A 79 8.02 -3.57 -0.68
CA VAL A 79 8.77 -4.79 -1.00
C VAL A 79 9.79 -5.08 0.11
N GLU A 80 10.57 -4.08 0.53
CA GLU A 80 11.56 -4.26 1.61
C GLU A 80 10.90 -4.67 2.92
N ARG A 81 9.74 -4.09 3.26
CA ARG A 81 8.98 -4.49 4.45
C ARG A 81 8.50 -5.93 4.38
N ILE A 82 8.01 -6.39 3.23
CA ILE A 82 7.53 -7.77 3.05
C ILE A 82 8.71 -8.74 3.17
N ARG A 83 9.83 -8.46 2.50
CA ARG A 83 11.04 -9.30 2.51
C ARG A 83 11.67 -9.43 3.91
N ALA A 84 11.68 -8.35 4.69
CA ALA A 84 12.21 -8.38 6.05
C ALA A 84 11.41 -9.26 7.02
N ASN A 85 10.19 -9.65 6.63
CA ASN A 85 9.29 -10.46 7.44
C ASN A 85 8.93 -11.81 6.79
N GLU A 86 9.57 -12.19 5.68
CA GLU A 86 9.59 -13.58 5.18
C GLU A 86 10.36 -14.50 6.13
#